data_AF-A0A8C6LK24-F1
#
_entry.id   AF-A0A8C6LK24-F1
#
_cell.length_a   1.000
_cell.length_b   1.000
_cell.length_c   1.000
_cell.angle_alpha   90.00
_cell.angle_beta   90.00
_cell.angle_gamma   90.00
#
_symmetry.space_group_name_H-M   'P 1'
#
loop_
_entity.id
_entity.type
_entity.pdbx_description
1 polymer ?
#
loop_
_entity_poly.entity_id
_entity_poly.type
_entity_poly.pdbx_seq_one_letter_code
_entity_poly.pdbx_strand_id
1 'polypeptide(L)'
;MVQDADKYKAEDEQQREKIAAKNSLESYTFNMKSSVEDEKLKDKISDQDKKKVTEKCQETIFWLENNQLAEKDEYQHKQKELENVCNPIIRKLYQGGMPTGSCGEQARGGTQGPTIEEVD
;
A
#
# COMPACT_ATOMS: atom_id res chain seq x y z
N MET A 1 25.15 -33.15 10.88
CA MET A 1 25.45 -32.83 9.47
C MET A 1 24.19 -32.47 8.66
N VAL A 2 23.16 -33.32 8.56
CA VAL A 2 21.88 -32.92 7.91
C VAL A 2 21.06 -31.98 8.82
N GLN A 3 20.97 -32.27 10.12
CA GLN A 3 20.25 -31.42 11.08
C GLN A 3 20.86 -30.02 11.22
N ASP A 4 22.18 -29.91 11.14
CA ASP A 4 22.86 -28.61 11.11
C ASP A 4 22.50 -27.82 9.85
N ALA A 5 22.48 -28.47 8.67
CA ALA A 5 22.15 -27.82 7.41
C ALA A 5 20.70 -27.30 7.37
N ASP A 6 19.73 -28.08 7.88
CA ASP A 6 18.33 -27.64 8.01
C ASP A 6 18.18 -26.48 9.00
N LYS A 7 18.94 -26.49 10.11
CA LYS A 7 18.94 -25.41 11.09
C LYS A 7 19.45 -24.10 10.48
N TYR A 8 20.62 -24.14 9.82
CA TYR A 8 21.18 -22.95 9.16
C TYR A 8 20.23 -22.39 8.10
N LYS A 9 19.62 -23.28 7.28
CA LYS A 9 18.64 -22.85 6.28
C LYS A 9 17.43 -22.14 6.91
N ALA A 10 16.90 -22.64 8.02
CA ALA A 10 15.78 -22.02 8.71
C ALA A 10 16.16 -20.68 9.36
N GLU A 11 17.38 -20.55 9.91
CA GLU A 11 17.88 -19.30 10.45
C GLU A 11 18.09 -18.24 9.35
N ASP A 12 18.69 -18.63 8.22
CA ASP A 12 18.86 -17.76 7.03
C ASP A 12 17.52 -17.27 6.47
N GLU A 13 16.53 -18.16 6.39
CA GLU A 13 15.19 -17.79 5.91
C GLU A 13 14.51 -16.79 6.85
N GLN A 14 14.56 -17.01 8.17
CA GLN A 14 14.01 -16.07 9.14
C GLN A 14 14.66 -14.69 9.05
N GLN A 15 15.98 -14.62 8.92
CA GLN A 15 16.68 -13.34 8.76
C GLN A 15 16.29 -12.65 7.45
N ARG A 16 16.20 -13.39 6.35
CA ARG A 16 15.75 -12.86 5.06
C ARG A 16 14.33 -12.29 5.15
N GLU A 17 13.40 -13.02 5.75
CA GLU A 17 12.02 -12.58 5.88
C GLU A 17 11.89 -11.34 6.77
N LYS A 18 12.65 -11.27 7.86
CA LYS A 18 12.74 -10.10 8.74
C LYS A 18 13.25 -8.86 7.99
N ILE A 19 14.33 -9.01 7.22
CA ILE A 19 14.87 -7.92 6.38
C ILE A 19 13.84 -7.50 5.34
N ALA A 20 13.16 -8.44 4.69
CA ALA A 20 12.11 -8.14 3.72
C ALA A 20 10.93 -7.37 4.34
N ALA A 21 10.49 -7.75 5.55
CA ALA A 21 9.44 -7.06 6.28
C ALA A 21 9.85 -5.61 6.64
N LYS A 22 11.08 -5.42 7.15
CA LYS A 22 11.63 -4.09 7.42
C LYS A 22 11.66 -3.22 6.16
N ASN A 23 12.24 -3.73 5.07
CA ASN A 23 12.35 -3.00 3.80
C ASN A 23 10.97 -2.65 3.23
N SER A 24 9.99 -3.55 3.38
CA SER A 24 8.61 -3.31 2.95
C SER A 24 7.95 -2.18 3.74
N LEU A 25 8.12 -2.17 5.07
CA LEU A 25 7.61 -1.09 5.93
C LEU A 25 8.29 0.25 5.61
N GLU A 26 9.61 0.26 5.47
CA GLU A 26 10.38 1.45 5.13
C GLU A 26 9.94 2.02 3.77
N SER A 27 9.90 1.17 2.73
CA SER A 27 9.46 1.56 1.39
C SER A 27 8.04 2.10 1.39
N TYR A 28 7.11 1.44 2.08
CA TYR A 28 5.72 1.90 2.17
C TYR A 28 5.62 3.27 2.87
N THR A 29 6.37 3.47 3.95
CA THR A 29 6.40 4.72 4.70
C THR A 29 6.91 5.88 3.85
N PHE A 30 8.01 5.69 3.12
CA PHE A 30 8.56 6.71 2.22
C PHE A 30 7.64 7.01 1.04
N ASN A 31 7.10 5.96 0.38
CA ASN A 31 6.17 6.12 -0.73
C ASN A 31 4.92 6.91 -0.29
N MET A 32 4.40 6.62 0.90
CA MET A 32 3.25 7.31 1.43
C MET A 32 3.52 8.78 1.71
N LYS A 33 4.63 9.06 2.41
CA LYS A 33 5.05 10.42 2.72
C LYS A 33 5.22 11.24 1.42
N SER A 34 5.90 10.67 0.42
CA SER A 34 6.07 11.32 -0.87
C SER A 34 4.75 11.55 -1.60
N SER A 35 3.80 10.61 -1.51
CA SER A 35 2.49 10.74 -2.17
C SER A 35 1.65 11.87 -1.59
N VAL A 36 1.67 12.07 -0.26
CA VAL A 36 0.91 13.17 0.38
C VAL A 36 1.63 14.52 0.31
N GLU A 37 2.93 14.52 0.01
CA GLU A 37 3.72 15.73 -0.25
C GLU A 37 3.71 16.16 -1.72
N ASP A 38 3.29 15.28 -2.64
CA ASP A 38 3.19 15.55 -4.08
C ASP A 38 2.23 16.71 -4.37
N GLU A 39 2.74 17.72 -5.07
CA GLU A 39 1.98 18.94 -5.40
C GLU A 39 0.71 18.66 -6.20
N LYS A 40 0.72 17.63 -7.07
CA LYS A 40 -0.44 17.23 -7.87
C LYS A 40 -1.57 16.64 -7.04
N LEU A 41 -1.24 16.21 -5.83
CA LEU A 41 -2.13 15.54 -4.90
C LEU A 41 -2.54 16.43 -3.73
N LYS A 42 -1.84 17.56 -3.52
CA LYS A 42 -2.13 18.54 -2.44
C LYS A 42 -3.58 19.02 -2.47
N ASP A 43 -4.14 19.31 -3.66
CA ASP A 43 -5.53 19.79 -3.77
C ASP A 43 -6.58 18.69 -3.57
N LYS A 44 -6.17 17.40 -3.61
CA LYS A 44 -7.05 16.24 -3.49
C LYS A 44 -7.09 15.65 -2.08
N ILE A 45 -6.18 16.09 -1.21
CA ILE A 45 -6.07 15.66 0.18
C ILE A 45 -6.32 16.84 1.10
N SER A 46 -7.06 16.64 2.18
CA SER A 46 -7.22 17.71 3.18
C SER A 46 -5.92 17.92 3.95
N ASP A 47 -5.63 19.16 4.39
CA ASP A 47 -4.47 19.45 5.23
C ASP A 47 -4.44 18.59 6.51
N GLN A 48 -5.62 18.27 7.06
CA GLN A 48 -5.75 17.40 8.22
C GLN A 48 -5.32 15.96 7.91
N ASP A 49 -5.80 15.39 6.80
CA ASP A 49 -5.43 14.03 6.38
C ASP A 49 -3.94 13.96 6.02
N LYS A 50 -3.42 14.98 5.32
CA LYS A 50 -1.99 15.12 5.02
C LYS A 50 -1.14 15.13 6.28
N LYS A 51 -1.47 16.00 7.23
CA LYS A 51 -0.72 16.09 8.50
C LYS A 51 -0.74 14.76 9.25
N LYS A 52 -1.90 14.11 9.33
CA LYS A 52 -2.06 12.80 9.99
C LYS A 52 -1.16 11.72 9.38
N VAL A 53 -1.08 11.65 8.05
CA VAL A 53 -0.20 10.70 7.35
C VAL A 53 1.26 11.05 7.57
N THR A 54 1.64 12.32 7.41
CA THR A 54 3.03 12.76 7.63
C THR A 54 3.50 12.45 9.06
N GLU A 55 2.69 12.75 10.07
CA GLU A 55 2.99 12.45 11.48
C GLU A 55 3.13 10.94 11.70
N LYS A 56 2.20 10.12 11.18
CA LYS A 56 2.28 8.66 11.35
C LYS A 56 3.47 8.04 10.60
N CYS A 57 3.82 8.57 9.43
CA CYS A 57 5.03 8.18 8.71
C CYS A 57 6.30 8.55 9.50
N GLN A 58 6.37 9.75 10.08
CA GLN A 58 7.50 10.15 10.92
C GLN A 58 7.63 9.28 12.17
N GLU A 59 6.53 8.99 12.85
CA GLU A 59 6.50 8.05 13.99
C GLU A 59 7.03 6.66 13.57
N THR A 60 6.63 6.19 12.39
CA THR A 60 7.06 4.88 11.85
C THR A 60 8.54 4.88 11.49
N ILE A 61 9.07 5.96 10.89
CA ILE A 61 10.50 6.11 10.61
C ILE A 61 11.29 6.10 11.92
N PHE A 62 10.88 6.90 12.90
CA PHE A 62 11.54 6.93 14.21
C PHE A 62 11.49 5.55 14.88
N TRP A 63 10.36 4.85 14.79
CA TRP A 63 10.25 3.49 15.30
C TRP A 63 11.21 2.53 14.56
N LEU A 64 11.31 2.57 13.23
CA LEU A 64 12.25 1.78 12.45
C LEU A 64 13.72 2.03 12.84
N GLU A 65 14.08 3.29 13.10
CA GLU A 65 15.44 3.69 13.51
C GLU A 65 15.80 3.16 14.90
N ASN A 66 14.83 3.12 15.83
CA ASN A 66 15.03 2.64 17.20
C ASN A 66 14.85 1.12 17.35
N ASN A 67 14.18 0.47 16.39
CA ASN A 67 13.82 -0.95 16.46
C ASN A 67 14.43 -1.72 15.28
N GLN A 68 15.73 -1.52 15.03
CA GLN A 68 16.44 -2.17 13.91
C GLN A 68 16.57 -3.69 14.04
N LEU A 69 16.39 -4.22 15.25
CA LEU A 69 16.46 -5.65 15.57
C LEU A 69 15.09 -6.27 15.85
N ALA A 70 14.00 -5.56 15.59
CA ALA A 70 12.64 -6.07 15.79
C ALA A 70 12.36 -7.33 14.97
N GLU A 71 11.39 -8.11 15.41
CA GLU A 71 10.99 -9.34 14.74
C GLU A 71 10.06 -9.06 13.55
N LYS A 72 9.94 -10.05 12.66
CA LYS A 72 9.10 -9.97 11.45
C LYS A 72 7.67 -9.51 11.79
N ASP A 73 7.07 -10.11 12.81
CA ASP A 73 5.71 -9.79 13.24
C ASP A 73 5.55 -8.35 13.75
N GLU A 74 6.59 -7.79 14.38
CA GLU A 74 6.58 -6.39 14.84
C GLU A 74 6.61 -5.42 13.66
N TYR A 75 7.46 -5.69 12.66
CA TYR A 75 7.48 -4.91 11.42
C TYR A 75 6.13 -4.98 10.69
N GLN A 76 5.53 -6.17 10.60
CA GLN A 76 4.22 -6.35 9.97
C GLN A 76 3.09 -5.67 10.77
N HIS A 77 3.15 -5.71 12.10
CA HIS A 77 2.18 -5.01 12.94
C HIS A 77 2.27 -3.50 12.72
N LYS A 78 3.48 -2.94 12.76
CA LYS A 78 3.70 -1.51 12.50
C LYS A 78 3.24 -1.10 11.09
N GLN A 79 3.45 -1.96 10.09
CA GLN A 79 2.94 -1.76 8.74
C GLN A 79 1.41 -1.65 8.72
N LYS A 80 0.70 -2.60 9.36
CA LYS A 80 -0.77 -2.56 9.45
C LYS A 80 -1.28 -1.31 10.15
N GLU A 81 -0.61 -0.85 11.21
CA GLU A 81 -0.97 0.40 11.88
C GLU A 81 -0.88 1.61 10.94
N LEU A 82 0.18 1.68 10.13
CA LEU A 82 0.34 2.73 9.13
C LEU A 82 -0.71 2.59 8.00
N GLU A 83 -0.93 1.39 7.49
CA GLU A 83 -1.95 1.11 6.48
C GLU A 83 -3.36 1.49 6.92
N ASN A 84 -3.72 1.25 8.18
CA ASN A 84 -5.04 1.63 8.71
C ASN A 84 -5.29 3.15 8.67
N VAL A 85 -4.23 3.96 8.78
CA VAL A 85 -4.33 5.41 8.66
C VAL A 85 -4.31 5.85 7.20
N CYS A 86 -3.47 5.22 6.38
CA CYS A 86 -3.22 5.64 5.00
C CYS A 86 -4.28 5.15 4.00
N ASN A 87 -4.78 3.92 4.15
CA ASN A 87 -5.78 3.31 3.28
C ASN A 87 -7.04 4.16 3.06
N PRO A 88 -7.70 4.73 4.09
CA PRO A 88 -8.86 5.58 3.87
C PRO A 88 -8.52 6.86 3.08
N ILE A 89 -7.30 7.38 3.21
CA ILE A 89 -6.85 8.60 2.55
C ILE A 89 -6.50 8.32 1.09
N ILE A 90 -5.79 7.22 0.83
CA ILE A 90 -5.52 6.71 -0.51
C ILE A 90 -6.84 6.48 -1.25
N ARG A 91 -7.82 5.82 -0.63
CA ARG A 91 -9.14 5.58 -1.26
C ARG A 91 -9.81 6.88 -1.68
N LYS A 92 -9.80 7.92 -0.82
CA LYS A 92 -10.32 9.24 -1.16
C LYS A 92 -9.55 9.87 -2.34
N LEU A 93 -8.23 9.74 -2.35
CA LEU A 93 -7.36 10.29 -3.39
C LEU A 93 -7.65 9.70 -4.78
N TYR A 94 -7.78 8.37 -4.85
CA TYR A 94 -8.09 7.67 -6.10
C TYR A 94 -9.57 7.82 -6.51
N GLN A 95 -10.52 7.91 -5.56
CA GLN A 95 -11.93 8.21 -5.86
C GLN A 95 -12.13 9.64 -6.39
N GLY A 96 -11.38 10.62 -5.89
CA GLY A 96 -11.36 11.98 -6.44
C GLY A 96 -10.51 12.14 -7.72
N GLY A 97 -9.92 11.03 -8.21
CA GLY A 97 -9.07 10.98 -9.40
C GLY A 97 -9.75 10.46 -10.65
N MET A 98 -10.97 9.90 -10.55
CA MET A 98 -11.78 9.67 -11.74
C MET A 98 -12.48 10.97 -12.11
N PRO A 99 -12.19 11.58 -13.28
CA PRO A 99 -13.19 12.43 -13.88
C PRO A 99 -14.43 11.55 -14.04
N THR A 100 -15.55 12.07 -13.56
CA THR A 100 -16.88 11.72 -14.03
C THR A 100 -16.89 11.99 -15.54
N GLY A 101 -16.28 11.09 -16.30
CA GLY A 101 -16.30 11.05 -17.74
C GLY A 101 -17.70 10.62 -18.11
N SER A 102 -18.57 11.61 -18.28
CA SER A 102 -19.66 11.64 -19.25
C SER A 102 -19.80 10.35 -20.08
N CYS A 103 -20.66 9.43 -19.63
CA CYS A 103 -21.57 8.77 -20.55
C CYS A 103 -22.96 9.27 -20.19
N GLY A 104 -23.25 10.47 -20.72
CA GLY A 104 -24.58 11.03 -20.72
C GLY A 104 -25.58 10.03 -21.27
N GLU A 105 -26.70 9.97 -20.55
CA GLU A 105 -28.01 9.63 -21.05
C GLU A 105 -28.22 10.10 -22.50
N GLN A 106 -28.24 9.17 -23.46
CA GLN A 106 -28.94 9.36 -24.74
C GLN A 106 -29.16 8.05 -25.51
N ALA A 107 -30.41 7.88 -25.98
CA ALA A 107 -30.93 6.87 -26.91
C ALA A 107 -31.11 5.45 -26.32
N ARG A 108 -32.31 4.99 -25.93
CA ARG A 108 -33.51 4.71 -26.75
C ARG A 108 -33.18 4.21 -28.17
N GLY A 109 -33.47 2.93 -28.40
CA GLY A 109 -33.42 2.23 -29.71
C GLY A 109 -32.11 1.46 -29.85
N GLY A 110 -32.05 0.13 -29.80
CA GLY A 110 -32.93 -0.86 -30.39
C GLY A 110 -32.35 -1.26 -31.75
N THR A 111 -31.50 -2.29 -31.80
CA THR A 111 -31.27 -3.22 -32.93
C THR A 111 -30.06 -4.17 -32.66
N GLN A 112 -30.31 -5.49 -32.77
CA GLN A 112 -29.48 -6.55 -33.39
C GLN A 112 -28.01 -6.68 -32.92
N GLY A 113 -27.58 -7.70 -32.16
CA GLY A 113 -27.43 -9.14 -32.52
C GLY A 113 -25.94 -9.46 -32.85
N PRO A 114 -25.49 -10.73 -33.01
CA PRO A 114 -25.86 -11.99 -32.38
C PRO A 114 -24.70 -12.62 -31.56
N THR A 115 -25.05 -13.68 -30.83
CA THR A 115 -24.18 -14.64 -30.14
C THR A 115 -23.37 -15.51 -31.10
N ILE A 116 -22.12 -15.81 -30.76
CA ILE A 116 -21.34 -16.97 -31.24
C ILE A 116 -20.44 -17.34 -30.05
N GLU A 117 -20.87 -18.27 -29.19
CA GLU A 117 -20.86 -19.74 -29.35
C GLU A 117 -19.51 -20.32 -29.78
N GLU A 118 -19.00 -21.12 -28.86
CA GLU A 118 -17.89 -22.07 -28.91
C GLU A 118 -17.74 -22.75 -30.28
N VAL A 119 -16.54 -22.71 -30.88
CA VAL A 119 -16.07 -23.77 -31.80
C VAL A 119 -14.54 -23.82 -31.78
N ASP A 120 -14.05 -25.01 -31.40
CA ASP A 120 -12.71 -25.63 -31.50
C ASP A 120 -11.53 -25.13 -30.63
#